data_AF-A0A953XK46-F1
#
_entry.id   AF-A0A953XK46-F1
#
_cell.length_a   1.000
_cell.length_b   1.000
_cell.length_c   1.000
_cell.angle_alpha   90.00
_cell.angle_beta   90.00
_cell.angle_gamma   90.00
#
_symmetry.space_group_name_H-M   'P 1'
#
loop_
_entity.id
_entity.type
_entity.pdbx_description
1 polymer ?
#
loop_
_entity_poly.entity_id
_entity_poly.type
_entity_poly.pdbx_seq_one_letter_code
_entity_poly.pdbx_strand_id
1 'polypeptide(L)'
;MLLQFCDKCGRPLSEGCIARGEAIERKGELVCSACVAKEQTAAAVQAATDEIGQETTGPLGHYEQAVWTCDSCGIPVTALDLIEGRAARIGELLHCARCAPATKDVPTEPAARPTPQRPQPKPRPAGRPSLPRAAAPRAAVSAPRHASAAAEEFLAEAKSEQKRPILPLVMFAIILPMFAVSLYFAITSQQKLNDVMGRQANSEAAPDARNRRPREQLQPTDFGNENPPGNQPETNQPGTNQPVPPEPAPHQPEPASQTPLSPGVVDDLVAIEKELAEPSIAKLQSKNLGEVWEGLIEVGSRRLIAARPYVRALLRDHDDKTRALACRVSGMLNDKEALPAISRMVENDPDESVRIEARKARDRMSGEATRELRDLTDKELQEMLNDIRRELERRRERND
;
A
#
# COMPACT_ATOMS: atom_id res chain seq x y z
N MET A 1 16.06 -1.10 47.64
CA MET A 1 15.78 -0.52 46.32
C MET A 1 14.33 -0.11 46.32
N LEU A 2 14.06 1.19 46.32
CA LEU A 2 12.70 1.70 46.21
C LEU A 2 12.34 1.68 44.72
N LEU A 3 11.39 0.82 44.33
CA LEU A 3 10.84 0.85 42.99
C LEU A 3 9.95 2.09 42.90
N GLN A 4 10.28 3.01 42.00
CA GLN A 4 9.41 4.14 41.66
C GLN A 4 8.57 3.79 40.44
N PHE A 5 7.49 4.53 40.19
CA PHE A 5 6.61 4.30 39.05
C PHE A 5 6.42 5.60 38.29
N CYS A 6 6.24 5.50 36.97
CA CYS A 6 5.86 6.63 36.15
C CYS A 6 4.44 7.08 36.51
N ASP A 7 4.27 8.35 36.89
CA ASP A 7 2.96 8.89 37.33
C ASP A 7 1.92 8.93 36.21
N LYS A 8 2.33 8.89 34.93
CA LYS A 8 1.42 8.91 33.78
C LYS A 8 0.95 7.53 33.32
N CYS A 9 1.84 6.53 33.34
CA CYS A 9 1.55 5.21 32.75
C CYS A 9 1.73 4.03 33.71
N GLY A 10 2.14 4.27 34.96
CA GLY A 10 2.36 3.23 35.95
C GLY A 10 3.55 2.31 35.67
N ARG A 11 4.40 2.63 34.67
CA ARG A 11 5.57 1.81 34.34
C ARG A 11 6.59 1.85 35.49
N PRO A 12 7.10 0.70 35.98
CA PRO A 12 8.13 0.67 37.01
C PRO A 12 9.44 1.29 36.49
N LEU A 13 10.08 2.10 37.33
CA LEU A 13 11.31 2.82 37.07
C LEU A 13 12.35 2.43 38.12
N SER A 14 13.54 2.04 37.66
CA SER A 14 14.69 1.82 38.55
C SER A 14 15.27 3.15 39.02
N GLU A 15 15.92 3.20 40.19
CA GLU A 15 16.63 4.40 40.68
C GLU A 15 17.63 4.96 39.64
N GLY A 16 18.22 4.10 38.79
CA GLY A 16 19.11 4.51 37.70
C GLY A 16 18.42 5.07 36.46
N CYS A 17 17.09 5.02 36.34
CA CYS A 17 16.36 5.50 35.15
C CYS A 17 16.50 7.03 34.99
N ILE A 18 16.52 7.78 36.08
CA ILE A 18 16.73 9.24 36.03
C ILE A 18 18.15 9.55 35.54
N ALA A 19 19.17 8.86 36.10
CA ALA A 19 20.55 9.04 35.70
C ALA A 19 20.81 8.67 34.23
N ARG A 20 20.04 7.73 33.66
CA ARG A 20 20.11 7.34 32.25
C ARG A 20 19.25 8.21 31.31
N GLY A 21 18.47 9.16 31.84
CA GLY A 21 17.53 9.96 31.05
C GLY A 21 16.30 9.18 30.54
N GLU A 22 16.03 8.01 31.11
CA GLU A 22 14.84 7.20 30.81
C GLU A 22 13.58 7.72 31.53
N ALA A 23 13.76 8.56 32.56
CA ALA A 23 12.70 9.27 33.26
C ALA A 23 13.15 10.69 33.61
N ILE A 24 12.19 11.61 33.67
CA ILE A 24 12.41 13.00 34.05
C ILE A 24 11.42 13.38 35.15
N GLU A 25 11.89 14.15 36.12
CA GLU A 25 11.01 14.77 37.12
C GLU A 25 10.50 16.11 36.58
N ARG A 26 9.18 16.25 36.42
CA ARG A 26 8.51 17.47 35.96
C ARG A 26 7.44 17.86 36.96
N LYS A 27 7.59 19.04 37.59
CA LYS A 27 6.63 19.58 38.56
C LYS A 27 6.35 18.62 39.74
N GLY A 28 7.34 17.83 40.15
CA GLY A 28 7.20 16.83 41.22
C GLY A 28 6.59 15.50 40.77
N GLU A 29 6.28 15.33 39.48
CA GLU A 29 5.87 14.04 38.90
C GLU A 29 7.06 13.37 38.20
N LEU A 30 7.24 12.07 38.40
CA LEU A 30 8.23 11.26 37.71
C LEU A 30 7.62 10.67 36.44
N VAL A 31 8.08 11.12 35.27
CA VAL A 31 7.50 10.74 33.97
C VAL A 31 8.55 10.02 33.13
N CYS A 32 8.20 8.84 32.58
CA CYS A 32 9.11 8.10 31.71
C CYS A 32 9.25 8.79 30.34
N SER A 33 10.40 8.59 29.68
CA SER A 33 10.73 9.22 28.40
C SER A 33 9.70 8.94 27.29
N ALA A 34 9.05 7.78 27.31
CA ALA A 34 7.99 7.44 26.37
C ALA A 34 6.73 8.31 26.55
N CYS A 35 6.35 8.60 27.80
CA CYS A 35 5.23 9.50 28.09
C CYS A 35 5.56 10.95 27.70
N VAL A 36 6.80 11.39 27.95
CA VAL A 36 7.27 12.72 27.52
C VAL A 36 7.23 12.86 26.00
N ALA A 37 7.70 11.86 25.26
CA ALA A 37 7.65 11.86 23.80
C ALA A 37 6.21 11.92 23.28
N LYS A 38 5.27 11.21 23.92
CA LYS A 38 3.86 11.22 23.56
C LYS A 38 3.19 12.58 23.81
N GLU A 39 3.54 13.26 24.90
CA GLU A 39 3.06 14.62 25.16
C GLU A 39 3.61 15.63 24.14
N GLN A 40 4.89 15.50 23.76
CA GLN A 40 5.50 16.35 22.74
C GLN A 40 4.86 16.16 21.37
N THR A 41 4.58 14.92 20.96
CA THR A 41 3.89 14.69 19.68
C THR A 41 2.45 15.20 19.71
N ALA A 42 1.74 15.03 20.82
CA ALA A 42 0.39 15.58 20.98
C ALA A 42 0.40 17.12 20.91
N ALA A 43 1.36 17.77 21.56
CA ALA A 43 1.52 19.23 21.49
C ALA A 43 1.88 19.71 20.08
N ALA A 44 2.74 18.98 19.36
CA ALA A 44 3.10 19.31 17.98
C ALA A 44 1.92 19.15 17.00
N VAL A 45 1.12 18.10 17.17
CA VAL A 45 -0.11 17.91 16.38
C VAL A 45 -1.11 19.02 16.66
N GLN A 46 -1.30 19.40 17.93
CA GLN A 46 -2.19 20.50 18.27
C GLN A 46 -1.71 21.82 17.66
N ALA A 47 -0.42 22.15 17.79
CA ALA A 47 0.16 23.35 17.20
C ALA A 47 0.01 23.38 15.67
N ALA A 48 0.25 22.25 15.00
CA ALA A 48 0.04 22.14 13.55
C ALA A 48 -1.44 22.30 13.16
N THR A 49 -2.36 21.81 13.98
CA THR A 49 -3.81 21.96 13.75
C THR A 49 -4.25 23.41 13.94
N ASP A 50 -3.70 24.09 14.94
CA ASP A 50 -3.98 25.51 15.21
C ASP A 50 -3.40 26.42 14.11
N GLU A 51 -2.24 26.09 13.55
CA GLU A 51 -1.64 26.80 12.39
C GLU A 51 -2.44 26.59 11.09
N ILE A 52 -2.89 25.36 10.82
CA ILE A 52 -3.74 25.06 9.65
C ILE A 52 -5.09 25.81 9.73
N GLY A 53 -5.60 26.03 10.94
CA GLY A 53 -6.82 26.79 11.19
C GLY A 53 -6.70 28.30 10.91
N GLN A 54 -5.49 28.86 10.81
CA GLN A 54 -5.30 30.30 10.59
C GLN A 54 -4.91 30.70 9.15
N GLU A 55 -4.37 29.80 8.32
CA GLU A 55 -3.85 30.17 7.00
C GLU A 55 -4.53 29.50 5.79
N THR A 56 -5.57 28.68 5.97
CA THR A 56 -6.21 27.97 4.85
C THR A 56 -7.56 28.57 4.39
N THR A 57 -7.68 29.89 4.28
CA THR A 57 -8.68 30.49 3.37
C THR A 57 -8.10 30.61 1.96
N GLY A 58 -7.76 29.46 1.36
CA GLY A 58 -7.61 29.37 -0.09
C GLY A 58 -8.98 29.47 -0.77
N PRO A 59 -9.06 29.81 -2.08
CA PRO A 59 -10.33 30.04 -2.78
C PRO A 59 -11.28 28.82 -2.83
N LEU A 60 -10.84 27.64 -2.38
CA LEU A 60 -11.63 26.42 -2.28
C LEU A 60 -12.17 26.12 -0.86
N GLY A 61 -11.62 26.74 0.19
CA GLY A 61 -12.03 26.48 1.58
C GLY A 61 -13.47 26.91 1.89
N HIS A 62 -14.04 27.80 1.08
CA HIS A 62 -15.45 28.20 1.21
C HIS A 62 -16.44 27.20 0.60
N TYR A 63 -16.00 26.22 -0.20
CA TYR A 63 -16.91 25.30 -0.88
C TYR A 63 -17.36 24.12 -0.01
N GLU A 64 -16.57 23.71 0.99
CA GLU A 64 -16.94 22.59 1.88
C GLU A 64 -18.07 22.95 2.87
N GLN A 65 -18.29 24.24 3.13
CA GLN A 65 -19.33 24.70 4.07
C GLN A 65 -20.47 25.49 3.38
N ALA A 66 -20.32 25.86 2.11
CA ALA A 66 -21.37 26.55 1.38
C ALA A 66 -22.49 25.57 1.02
N VAL A 67 -23.59 25.66 1.77
CA VAL A 67 -24.86 25.03 1.42
C VAL A 67 -25.70 26.07 0.69
N TRP A 68 -25.90 25.87 -0.62
CA TRP A 68 -26.86 26.67 -1.38
C TRP A 68 -28.25 26.04 -1.29
N THR A 69 -29.28 26.72 -1.79
CA THR A 69 -30.62 26.13 -1.93
C THR A 69 -31.04 26.17 -3.39
N CYS A 70 -31.71 25.11 -3.85
CA CYS A 70 -32.28 25.08 -5.19
C CYS A 70 -33.35 26.16 -5.32
N ASP A 71 -33.23 27.05 -6.31
CA ASP A 71 -34.14 28.19 -6.48
C ASP A 71 -35.59 27.77 -6.79
N SER A 72 -35.81 26.53 -7.26
CA SER A 72 -37.17 26.02 -7.55
C SER A 72 -37.83 25.28 -6.39
N CYS A 73 -37.08 24.54 -5.58
CA CYS A 73 -37.66 23.63 -4.58
C CYS A 73 -37.07 23.78 -3.17
N GLY A 74 -36.10 24.67 -2.98
CA GLY A 74 -35.48 24.96 -1.68
C GLY A 74 -34.59 23.84 -1.12
N ILE A 75 -34.40 22.72 -1.85
CA ILE A 75 -33.53 21.63 -1.40
C ILE A 75 -32.09 22.14 -1.28
N PRO A 76 -31.40 21.86 -0.16
CA PRO A 76 -30.00 22.24 -0.02
C PRO A 76 -29.13 21.55 -1.07
N VAL A 77 -28.27 22.32 -1.73
CA VAL A 77 -27.33 21.88 -2.75
C VAL A 77 -25.93 22.12 -2.21
N THR A 78 -25.13 21.05 -2.14
CA THR A 78 -23.73 21.13 -1.71
C THR A 78 -22.80 21.34 -2.90
N ALA A 79 -21.54 21.72 -2.64
CA ALA A 79 -20.52 21.77 -3.69
C ALA A 79 -20.32 20.41 -4.38
N LEU A 80 -20.48 19.31 -3.64
CA LEU A 80 -20.38 17.97 -4.19
C LEU A 80 -21.50 17.68 -5.19
N ASP A 81 -22.72 18.19 -4.96
CA ASP A 81 -23.84 18.01 -5.90
C ASP A 81 -23.62 18.73 -7.23
N LEU A 82 -22.92 19.87 -7.23
CA LEU A 82 -22.49 20.57 -8.45
C LEU A 82 -21.40 19.79 -9.19
N ILE A 83 -20.43 19.23 -8.47
CA ILE A 83 -19.32 18.45 -9.05
C ILE A 83 -19.82 17.14 -9.66
N GLU A 84 -20.73 16.45 -8.98
CA GLU A 84 -21.30 15.17 -9.43
C GLU A 84 -22.42 15.34 -10.46
N GLY A 85 -22.75 16.57 -10.86
CA GLY A 85 -23.82 16.86 -11.82
C GLY A 85 -25.24 16.61 -11.29
N ARG A 86 -25.40 16.46 -9.97
CA ARG A 86 -26.71 16.38 -9.29
C ARG A 86 -27.38 17.73 -9.10
N ALA A 87 -26.69 18.82 -9.40
CA ALA A 87 -27.25 20.16 -9.54
C ALA A 87 -26.55 20.88 -10.67
N ALA A 88 -27.25 21.81 -11.32
CA ALA A 88 -26.72 22.62 -12.40
C ALA A 88 -27.06 24.09 -12.18
N ARG A 89 -26.12 24.96 -12.56
CA ARG A 89 -26.35 26.40 -12.63
C ARG A 89 -26.81 26.76 -14.03
N ILE A 90 -27.99 27.37 -14.15
CA ILE A 90 -28.57 27.84 -15.41
C ILE A 90 -28.71 29.35 -15.31
N GLY A 91 -27.71 30.07 -15.85
CA GLY A 91 -27.56 31.50 -15.58
C GLY A 91 -27.15 31.74 -14.13
N GLU A 92 -27.88 32.60 -13.41
CA GLU A 92 -27.65 32.87 -11.99
C GLU A 92 -28.40 31.90 -11.06
N LEU A 93 -29.36 31.13 -11.59
CA LEU A 93 -30.21 30.23 -10.82
C LEU A 93 -29.55 28.85 -10.66
N LEU A 94 -29.66 28.30 -9.46
CA LEU A 94 -29.19 26.97 -9.08
C LEU A 94 -30.38 26.01 -9.02
N HIS A 95 -30.36 24.98 -9.86
CA HIS A 95 -31.40 23.94 -9.88
C HIS A 95 -30.82 22.57 -9.52
N CYS A 96 -31.48 21.84 -8.61
CA CYS A 96 -31.15 20.44 -8.36
C CYS A 96 -31.56 19.57 -9.56
N ALA A 97 -31.05 18.34 -9.67
CA ALA A 97 -31.30 17.44 -10.78
C ALA A 97 -32.78 17.15 -11.06
N ARG A 98 -33.66 17.33 -10.06
CA ARG A 98 -35.13 17.19 -10.23
C ARG A 98 -35.77 18.42 -10.86
N CYS A 99 -35.23 19.60 -10.62
CA CYS A 99 -35.80 20.87 -11.07
C CYS A 99 -35.09 21.42 -12.30
N ALA A 100 -33.88 20.95 -12.59
CA ALA A 100 -33.20 21.30 -13.81
C ALA A 100 -34.08 20.85 -15.00
N PRO A 101 -34.50 21.77 -15.89
CA PRO A 101 -35.23 21.39 -17.09
C PRO A 101 -34.36 20.39 -17.83
N ALA A 102 -34.89 19.20 -18.11
CA ALA A 102 -34.21 18.20 -18.90
C ALA A 102 -33.74 18.89 -20.19
N THR A 103 -32.45 19.19 -20.27
CA THR A 103 -31.84 19.72 -21.47
C THR A 103 -31.99 18.61 -22.47
N LYS A 104 -33.06 18.66 -23.27
CA LYS A 104 -33.26 17.75 -24.39
C LYS A 104 -31.96 17.82 -25.18
N ASP A 105 -31.28 16.69 -25.23
CA ASP A 105 -29.99 16.52 -25.88
C ASP A 105 -30.01 17.25 -27.23
N VAL A 106 -29.18 18.27 -27.36
CA VAL A 106 -28.77 18.73 -28.68
C VAL A 106 -28.06 17.52 -29.29
N PRO A 107 -28.57 16.92 -30.38
CA PRO A 107 -28.00 15.70 -30.91
C PRO A 107 -26.59 16.01 -31.39
N THR A 108 -25.58 15.49 -30.69
CA THR A 108 -24.22 15.40 -31.19
C THR A 108 -24.27 14.48 -32.41
N GLU A 109 -24.10 15.09 -33.58
CA GLU A 109 -24.12 14.45 -34.89
C GLU A 109 -23.15 13.25 -34.91
N PRO A 110 -23.63 12.00 -35.07
CA PRO A 110 -22.76 10.84 -35.09
C PRO A 110 -22.02 10.75 -36.42
N ALA A 111 -20.70 10.67 -36.36
CA ALA A 111 -19.83 10.37 -37.48
C ALA A 111 -20.36 9.16 -38.27
N ALA A 112 -20.61 9.38 -39.56
CA ALA A 112 -21.16 8.40 -40.49
C ALA A 112 -20.31 7.12 -40.54
N ARG A 113 -20.89 5.99 -40.10
CA ARG A 113 -20.45 4.65 -40.50
C ARG A 113 -21.08 4.30 -41.85
N PRO A 114 -20.33 3.70 -42.80
CA PRO A 114 -20.84 3.30 -44.10
C PRO A 114 -21.74 2.07 -43.98
N THR A 115 -22.96 2.18 -44.51
CA THR A 115 -23.94 1.09 -44.63
C THR A 115 -23.48 0.05 -45.67
N PRO A 116 -23.64 -1.26 -45.41
CA PRO A 116 -23.24 -2.30 -46.35
C PRO A 116 -24.24 -2.40 -47.52
N GLN A 117 -23.74 -2.32 -48.75
CA GLN A 117 -24.54 -2.47 -49.96
C GLN A 117 -24.98 -3.92 -50.19
N ARG A 118 -26.27 -4.10 -50.43
CA ARG A 118 -26.91 -5.33 -50.90
C ARG A 118 -26.59 -5.55 -52.38
N PRO A 119 -26.28 -6.77 -52.84
CA PRO A 119 -25.88 -7.03 -54.23
C PRO A 119 -27.10 -6.96 -55.16
N GLN A 120 -27.02 -6.12 -56.20
CA GLN A 120 -27.95 -6.12 -57.33
C GLN A 120 -27.33 -6.84 -58.55
N PRO A 121 -28.17 -7.48 -59.40
CA PRO A 121 -27.72 -8.40 -60.43
C PRO A 121 -27.22 -7.69 -61.70
N LYS A 122 -26.24 -8.32 -62.35
CA LYS A 122 -25.65 -7.93 -63.65
C LYS A 122 -26.70 -7.80 -64.77
N PRO A 123 -26.56 -6.76 -65.61
CA PRO A 123 -26.87 -6.86 -67.03
C PRO A 123 -25.61 -6.78 -67.91
N ARG A 124 -25.70 -7.45 -69.06
CA ARG A 124 -24.70 -7.59 -70.13
C ARG A 124 -24.44 -6.28 -70.90
N PRO A 125 -23.34 -6.21 -71.68
CA PRO A 125 -22.78 -4.97 -72.21
C PRO A 125 -23.39 -4.60 -73.56
N ALA A 126 -23.72 -3.32 -73.75
CA ALA A 126 -23.92 -2.74 -75.07
C ALA A 126 -23.62 -1.24 -75.04
N GLY A 127 -22.82 -0.79 -76.00
CA GLY A 127 -22.79 0.61 -76.46
C GLY A 127 -21.91 1.55 -75.64
N ARG A 128 -20.72 1.84 -76.17
CA ARG A 128 -20.06 3.15 -75.95
C ARG A 128 -20.86 4.22 -76.70
N PRO A 129 -21.20 5.34 -76.04
CA PRO A 129 -21.16 6.63 -76.70
C PRO A 129 -20.16 7.57 -76.01
N SER A 130 -19.54 8.40 -76.83
CA SER A 130 -18.56 9.44 -76.52
C SER A 130 -18.99 10.42 -75.43
N LEU A 131 -18.11 10.62 -74.44
CA LEU A 131 -18.21 11.70 -73.45
C LEU A 131 -17.94 13.08 -74.09
N PRO A 132 -18.75 14.11 -73.81
CA PRO A 132 -18.36 15.49 -74.04
C PRO A 132 -17.35 15.96 -72.98
N ARG A 133 -16.39 16.75 -73.45
CA ARG A 133 -15.28 17.35 -72.72
C ARG A 133 -15.80 18.32 -71.64
N ALA A 134 -15.74 17.92 -70.36
CA ALA A 134 -16.07 18.79 -69.24
C ALA A 134 -14.95 19.81 -68.99
N ALA A 135 -15.34 21.07 -68.84
CA ALA A 135 -14.47 22.21 -68.59
C ALA A 135 -13.83 22.16 -67.19
N ALA A 136 -12.61 22.69 -67.10
CA ALA A 136 -11.83 22.78 -65.87
C ALA A 136 -12.54 23.63 -64.79
N PRO A 137 -12.50 23.21 -63.51
CA PRO A 137 -12.98 24.04 -62.42
C PRO A 137 -12.03 25.24 -62.24
N ARG A 138 -12.59 26.44 -62.31
CA ARG A 138 -11.92 27.70 -61.94
C ARG A 138 -11.52 27.64 -60.47
N ALA A 139 -10.26 27.95 -60.20
CA ALA A 139 -9.71 28.17 -58.88
C ALA A 139 -10.53 29.23 -58.14
N ALA A 140 -11.21 28.83 -57.06
CA ALA A 140 -11.76 29.76 -56.09
C ALA A 140 -10.61 30.29 -55.24
N VAL A 141 -10.24 31.54 -55.48
CA VAL A 141 -9.33 32.31 -54.65
C VAL A 141 -10.01 32.52 -53.29
N SER A 142 -9.55 31.77 -52.29
CA SER A 142 -9.93 31.95 -50.90
C SER A 142 -9.38 33.27 -50.38
N ALA A 143 -10.27 34.22 -50.10
CA ALA A 143 -9.93 35.46 -49.40
C ALA A 143 -9.40 35.17 -47.98
N PRO A 144 -8.41 35.95 -47.48
CA PRO A 144 -7.88 35.79 -46.14
C PRO A 144 -8.97 36.13 -45.11
N ARG A 145 -9.32 35.17 -44.26
CA ARG A 145 -10.15 35.41 -43.07
C ARG A 145 -9.32 36.25 -42.11
N HIS A 146 -9.63 37.54 -42.00
CA HIS A 146 -9.12 38.38 -40.93
C HIS A 146 -9.48 37.74 -39.59
N ALA A 147 -8.46 37.42 -38.80
CA ALA A 147 -8.65 37.07 -37.40
C ALA A 147 -9.40 38.22 -36.73
N SER A 148 -10.52 37.91 -36.08
CA SER A 148 -11.30 38.92 -35.37
C SER A 148 -10.41 39.59 -34.33
N ALA A 149 -10.40 40.92 -34.26
CA ALA A 149 -9.61 41.69 -33.30
C ALA A 149 -9.74 41.18 -31.84
N ALA A 150 -10.89 40.61 -31.49
CA ALA A 150 -11.13 39.98 -30.19
C ALA A 150 -10.22 38.77 -29.90
N ALA A 151 -9.80 38.01 -30.91
CA ALA A 151 -8.89 36.88 -30.75
C ALA A 151 -7.44 37.33 -30.56
N GLU A 152 -7.05 38.46 -31.17
CA GLU A 152 -5.73 39.05 -30.95
C GLU A 152 -5.63 39.73 -29.57
N GLU A 153 -6.71 40.35 -29.10
CA GLU A 153 -6.80 40.92 -27.74
C GLU A 153 -6.71 39.83 -26.66
N PHE A 154 -7.41 38.71 -26.85
CA PHE A 154 -7.32 37.57 -25.92
C PHE A 154 -5.92 36.94 -25.86
N LEU A 155 -5.23 36.85 -27.00
CA LEU A 155 -3.85 36.34 -27.07
C LEU A 155 -2.82 37.34 -26.50
N ALA A 156 -3.11 38.64 -26.53
CA ALA A 156 -2.27 39.65 -25.90
C ALA A 156 -2.42 39.64 -24.37
N GLU A 157 -3.65 39.51 -23.85
CA GLU A 157 -3.95 39.36 -22.42
C GLU A 157 -3.26 38.11 -21.84
N ALA A 158 -3.41 36.95 -22.50
CA ALA A 158 -2.83 35.68 -22.06
C ALA A 158 -1.28 35.69 -22.04
N LYS A 159 -0.63 36.45 -22.93
CA LYS A 159 0.84 36.61 -22.92
C LYS A 159 1.33 37.53 -21.81
N SER A 160 0.46 38.36 -21.23
CA SER A 160 0.82 39.28 -20.14
C SER A 160 0.81 38.59 -18.77
N GLU A 161 -0.05 37.58 -18.57
CA GLU A 161 -0.11 36.81 -17.32
C GLU A 161 1.05 35.82 -17.16
N GLN A 162 1.63 35.34 -18.26
CA GLN A 162 2.72 34.37 -18.24
C GLN A 162 4.07 34.95 -17.72
N LYS A 163 4.13 36.25 -17.42
CA LYS A 163 5.36 36.95 -16.95
C LYS A 163 5.48 37.11 -15.44
N ARG A 164 4.58 36.56 -14.62
CA ARG A 164 4.73 36.61 -13.16
C ARG A 164 5.54 35.40 -12.66
N PRO A 165 6.81 35.56 -12.24
CA PRO A 165 7.66 34.45 -11.76
C PRO A 165 7.25 33.90 -10.39
N ILE A 166 6.00 34.11 -9.96
CA ILE A 166 5.51 33.76 -8.64
C ILE A 166 5.28 32.24 -8.54
N LEU A 167 4.83 31.59 -9.62
CA LEU A 167 4.53 30.17 -9.62
C LEU A 167 5.73 29.25 -9.27
N PRO A 168 6.93 29.42 -9.86
CA PRO A 168 8.08 28.60 -9.48
C PRO A 168 8.51 28.83 -8.02
N LEU A 169 8.46 30.07 -7.51
CA LEU A 169 8.80 30.36 -6.11
C LEU A 169 7.82 29.70 -5.12
N VAL A 170 6.53 29.73 -5.41
CA VAL A 170 5.50 29.07 -4.59
C VAL A 170 5.67 27.54 -4.64
N MET A 171 5.98 26.98 -5.80
CA MET A 171 6.28 25.54 -5.91
C MET A 171 7.51 25.15 -5.09
N PHE A 172 8.59 25.94 -5.13
CA PHE A 172 9.77 25.68 -4.29
C PHE A 172 9.46 25.80 -2.79
N ALA A 173 8.64 26.77 -2.38
CA ALA A 173 8.25 26.96 -0.99
C ALA A 173 7.43 25.78 -0.42
N ILE A 174 6.64 25.08 -1.26
CA ILE A 174 5.81 23.95 -0.82
C ILE A 174 6.59 22.62 -0.93
N ILE A 175 7.32 22.40 -2.02
CA ILE A 175 7.97 21.10 -2.28
C ILE A 175 9.20 20.87 -1.39
N LEU A 176 9.99 21.91 -1.14
CA LEU A 176 11.24 21.81 -0.39
C LEU A 176 11.04 21.34 1.08
N PRO A 177 10.06 21.86 1.86
CA PRO A 177 9.82 21.35 3.21
C PRO A 177 9.28 19.92 3.20
N MET A 178 8.42 19.53 2.25
CA MET A 178 7.97 18.13 2.16
C MET A 178 9.13 17.17 1.88
N PHE A 179 10.07 17.57 1.01
CA PHE A 179 11.26 16.77 0.75
C PHE A 179 12.20 16.67 1.96
N ALA A 180 12.37 17.77 2.71
CA ALA A 180 13.17 17.78 3.94
C ALA A 180 12.60 16.85 5.02
N VAL A 181 11.28 16.83 5.22
CA VAL A 181 10.59 15.92 6.15
C VAL A 181 10.79 14.46 5.72
N SER A 182 10.67 14.16 4.43
CA SER A 182 10.90 12.82 3.91
C SER A 182 12.35 12.35 4.11
N LEU A 183 13.34 13.22 3.88
CA LEU A 183 14.74 12.92 4.13
C LEU A 183 15.03 12.68 5.62
N TYR A 184 14.43 13.48 6.50
CA TYR A 184 14.56 13.30 7.94
C TYR A 184 14.03 11.93 8.40
N PHE A 185 12.86 11.51 7.89
CA PHE A 185 12.32 10.17 8.18
C PHE A 185 13.21 9.04 7.65
N ALA A 186 13.80 9.20 6.46
CA ALA A 186 14.71 8.22 5.91
C ALA A 186 15.97 8.05 6.77
N ILE A 187 16.59 9.16 7.20
CA ILE A 187 17.81 9.15 8.02
C ILE A 187 17.53 8.55 9.41
N THR A 188 16.44 8.96 10.07
CA THR A 188 16.07 8.44 11.39
C THR A 188 15.71 6.95 11.35
N SER A 189 15.10 6.48 10.27
CA SER A 189 14.82 5.04 10.07
C SER A 189 16.09 4.22 9.90
N GLN A 190 17.06 4.74 9.14
CA GLN A 190 18.38 4.09 8.97
C GLN A 190 19.16 4.02 10.30
N GLN A 191 19.11 5.07 11.12
CA GLN A 191 19.74 5.07 12.44
C GLN A 191 19.14 3.99 13.36
N LYS A 192 17.80 3.86 13.40
CA LYS A 192 17.14 2.81 14.19
C LYS A 192 17.52 1.39 13.72
N LEU A 193 17.65 1.19 12.41
CA LEU A 193 18.10 -0.09 11.86
C LEU A 193 19.53 -0.42 12.29
N ASN A 194 20.44 0.55 12.24
CA ASN A 194 21.82 0.37 12.72
C ASN A 194 21.89 0.09 14.22
N ASP A 195 21.07 0.75 15.04
CA ASP A 195 20.99 0.47 16.48
C ASP A 195 20.50 -0.96 16.76
N VAL A 196 19.52 -1.45 16.00
CA VAL A 196 19.02 -2.83 16.14
C VAL A 196 20.08 -3.85 15.73
N MET A 197 20.75 -3.64 14.59
CA MET A 197 21.82 -4.54 14.15
C MET A 197 23.03 -4.51 15.10
N GLY A 198 23.39 -3.35 15.63
CA GLY A 198 24.47 -3.22 16.62
C GLY A 198 24.17 -3.96 17.94
N ARG A 199 22.90 -3.99 18.36
CA ARG A 199 22.48 -4.79 19.53
C ARG A 199 22.54 -6.29 19.28
N GLN A 200 22.21 -6.75 18.07
CA GLN A 200 22.34 -8.17 17.72
C GLN A 200 23.81 -8.63 17.73
N ALA A 201 24.71 -7.85 17.12
CA ALA A 201 26.14 -8.17 17.11
C ALA A 201 26.73 -8.24 18.53
N ASN A 202 26.31 -7.35 19.44
CA ASN A 202 26.75 -7.38 20.83
C ASN A 202 26.10 -8.51 21.66
N SER A 203 24.92 -9.00 21.26
CA SER A 203 24.25 -10.13 21.94
C SER A 203 24.89 -11.48 21.62
N GLU A 204 25.49 -11.63 20.44
CA GLU A 204 26.22 -12.84 20.04
C GLU A 204 27.64 -12.90 20.62
N ALA A 205 28.22 -11.75 21.01
CA ALA A 205 29.56 -11.65 21.57
C ALA A 205 29.63 -11.91 23.09
N ALA A 206 28.51 -12.17 23.77
CA ALA A 206 28.49 -12.50 25.20
C ALA A 206 28.68 -14.02 25.38
N PRO A 207 29.86 -14.51 25.84
CA PRO A 207 30.06 -15.94 26.07
C PRO A 207 29.11 -16.44 27.16
N ASP A 208 28.42 -17.51 26.84
CA ASP A 208 27.32 -18.14 27.57
C ASP A 208 27.76 -18.62 28.98
N ALA A 209 27.67 -17.73 29.96
CA ALA A 209 28.10 -17.97 31.34
C ALA A 209 27.12 -18.84 32.15
N ARG A 210 26.00 -19.31 31.58
CA ARG A 210 24.96 -20.06 32.31
C ARG A 210 25.14 -21.59 32.33
N ASN A 211 26.14 -22.14 31.64
CA ASN A 211 26.36 -23.59 31.55
C ASN A 211 27.61 -24.13 32.26
N ARG A 212 28.14 -23.46 33.30
CA ARG A 212 29.17 -24.07 34.16
C ARG A 212 28.56 -24.79 35.36
N ARG A 213 28.50 -26.13 35.29
CA ARG A 213 28.30 -27.01 36.45
C ARG A 213 29.42 -26.77 37.49
N PRO A 214 29.13 -26.86 38.81
CA PRO A 214 30.16 -26.82 39.84
C PRO A 214 31.04 -28.07 39.71
N ARG A 215 32.34 -27.89 39.46
CA ARG A 215 33.31 -28.97 39.43
C ARG A 215 33.81 -29.18 40.86
N GLU A 216 33.48 -30.34 41.43
CA GLU A 216 33.97 -30.79 42.74
C GLU A 216 35.49 -30.72 42.80
N GLN A 217 35.96 -30.16 43.91
CA GLN A 217 37.36 -30.05 44.29
C GLN A 217 37.87 -31.45 44.68
N LEU A 218 38.81 -31.99 43.90
CA LEU A 218 39.72 -33.04 44.38
C LEU A 218 41.06 -32.37 44.68
N GLN A 219 41.43 -32.42 45.96
CA GLN A 219 42.70 -31.95 46.49
C GLN A 219 43.85 -32.85 46.01
N PRO A 220 45.05 -32.30 45.79
CA PRO A 220 46.25 -33.08 45.55
C PRO A 220 46.94 -33.38 46.90
N THR A 221 47.04 -34.65 47.28
CA THR A 221 47.96 -35.09 48.34
C THR A 221 49.26 -35.61 47.73
N ASP A 222 50.34 -35.08 48.28
CA ASP A 222 51.73 -35.53 48.28
C ASP A 222 51.93 -37.04 48.08
N PHE A 223 52.84 -37.40 47.17
CA PHE A 223 53.91 -38.42 47.30
C PHE A 223 54.78 -38.21 46.05
N GLY A 224 56.09 -37.98 46.13
CA GLY A 224 57.06 -38.81 46.83
C GLY A 224 58.00 -39.40 45.77
N ASN A 225 59.19 -38.81 45.69
CA ASN A 225 60.29 -39.10 44.79
C ASN A 225 60.83 -40.53 44.97
N GLU A 226 61.05 -41.30 43.89
CA GLU A 226 62.08 -42.35 43.79
C GLU A 226 62.18 -42.90 42.35
N ASN A 227 63.41 -43.19 41.94
CA ASN A 227 63.87 -43.62 40.61
C ASN A 227 64.93 -44.73 40.87
N PRO A 228 65.45 -45.46 39.85
CA PRO A 228 64.97 -46.60 39.04
C PRO A 228 65.75 -47.89 39.49
N PRO A 229 66.10 -48.97 38.70
CA PRO A 229 65.92 -49.29 37.27
C PRO A 229 65.58 -50.76 36.92
N GLY A 230 65.38 -51.03 35.62
CA GLY A 230 65.76 -52.32 35.02
C GLY A 230 64.83 -52.87 33.93
N ASN A 231 65.40 -53.04 32.73
CA ASN A 231 65.18 -54.14 31.75
C ASN A 231 63.74 -54.38 31.25
N GLN A 232 63.41 -54.46 29.96
CA GLN A 232 64.12 -54.91 28.76
C GLN A 232 63.29 -54.51 27.51
N PRO A 233 63.80 -54.71 26.28
CA PRO A 233 63.23 -54.18 25.05
C PRO A 233 62.28 -55.18 24.39
N GLU A 234 61.20 -54.73 23.74
CA GLU A 234 60.60 -55.54 22.67
C GLU A 234 59.65 -54.75 21.74
N THR A 235 60.04 -54.80 20.46
CA THR A 235 59.19 -54.89 19.26
C THR A 235 58.33 -53.70 18.82
N ASN A 236 58.85 -53.05 17.79
CA ASN A 236 58.11 -52.42 16.70
C ASN A 236 56.97 -53.30 16.17
N GLN A 237 55.76 -52.75 16.08
CA GLN A 237 54.81 -53.07 15.02
C GLN A 237 54.14 -51.79 14.48
N PRO A 238 53.98 -51.65 13.15
CA PRO A 238 53.30 -50.53 12.53
C PRO A 238 51.78 -50.72 12.60
N GLY A 239 51.13 -50.00 13.51
CA GLY A 239 49.68 -49.97 13.64
C GLY A 239 49.03 -49.13 12.53
N THR A 240 48.44 -49.84 11.58
CA THR A 240 47.33 -49.46 10.69
C THR A 240 46.58 -48.17 11.05
N ASN A 241 46.69 -47.16 10.18
CA ASN A 241 45.74 -46.06 10.06
C ASN A 241 44.36 -46.61 9.67
N GLN A 242 43.47 -46.79 10.65
CA GLN A 242 42.03 -46.92 10.38
C GLN A 242 41.42 -45.52 10.17
N PRO A 243 40.57 -45.32 9.15
CA PRO A 243 39.83 -44.07 8.98
C PRO A 243 38.90 -43.86 10.17
N VAL A 244 39.05 -42.70 10.83
CA VAL A 244 38.11 -42.24 11.86
C VAL A 244 36.71 -42.13 11.23
N PRO A 245 35.67 -42.79 11.81
CA PRO A 245 34.31 -42.65 11.34
C PRO A 245 33.86 -41.18 11.37
N PRO A 246 33.11 -40.69 10.37
CA PRO A 246 32.63 -39.32 10.38
C PRO A 246 31.82 -39.05 11.65
N GLU A 247 32.22 -37.99 12.35
CA GLU A 247 31.57 -37.50 13.55
C GLU A 247 30.06 -37.34 13.28
N PRO A 248 29.18 -37.96 14.09
CA PRO A 248 27.74 -37.91 13.86
C PRO A 248 27.29 -36.44 13.85
N ALA A 249 26.66 -36.03 12.75
CA ALA A 249 26.19 -34.67 12.55
C ALA A 249 25.42 -34.18 13.80
N PRO A 250 25.66 -32.95 14.27
CA PRO A 250 24.98 -32.41 15.44
C PRO A 250 23.47 -32.55 15.24
N HIS A 251 22.84 -33.31 16.13
CA HIS A 251 21.41 -33.53 16.15
C HIS A 251 20.71 -32.16 16.07
N GLN A 252 20.07 -31.89 14.93
CA GLN A 252 19.20 -30.73 14.82
C GLN A 252 18.15 -30.86 15.93
N PRO A 253 17.97 -29.84 16.78
CA PRO A 253 16.96 -29.90 17.83
C PRO A 253 15.61 -30.16 17.16
N GLU A 254 15.00 -31.29 17.50
CA GLU A 254 13.67 -31.65 17.00
C GLU A 254 12.74 -30.45 17.25
N PRO A 255 11.99 -29.99 16.23
CA PRO A 255 11.13 -28.83 16.36
C PRO A 255 10.21 -29.07 17.55
N ALA A 256 10.39 -28.24 18.59
CA ALA A 256 9.66 -28.33 19.84
C ALA A 256 8.18 -28.56 19.54
N SER A 257 7.68 -29.72 19.97
CA SER A 257 6.32 -30.18 19.72
C SER A 257 5.36 -29.12 20.26
N GLN A 258 4.79 -28.31 19.38
CA GLN A 258 3.86 -27.27 19.78
C GLN A 258 2.64 -27.97 20.39
N THR A 259 2.48 -27.84 21.70
CA THR A 259 1.31 -28.39 22.40
C THR A 259 0.08 -27.66 21.85
N PRO A 260 -0.92 -28.37 21.31
CA PRO A 260 -2.11 -27.74 20.76
C PRO A 260 -2.81 -26.92 21.85
N LEU A 261 -3.22 -25.70 21.50
CA LEU A 261 -3.96 -24.81 22.40
C LEU A 261 -5.26 -25.49 22.87
N SER A 262 -5.69 -25.20 24.09
CA SER A 262 -6.95 -25.73 24.60
C SER A 262 -8.13 -25.16 23.79
N PRO A 263 -9.18 -25.96 23.51
CA PRO A 263 -10.32 -25.50 22.71
C PRO A 263 -10.96 -24.21 23.23
N GLY A 264 -11.09 -24.04 24.55
CA GLY A 264 -11.67 -22.84 25.15
C GLY A 264 -10.90 -21.56 24.84
N VAL A 265 -9.56 -21.62 24.77
CA VAL A 265 -8.76 -20.44 24.41
C VAL A 265 -8.97 -20.07 22.95
N VAL A 266 -9.18 -21.05 22.06
CA VAL A 266 -9.48 -20.79 20.65
C VAL A 266 -10.84 -20.10 20.51
N ASP A 267 -11.86 -20.56 21.24
CA ASP A 267 -13.19 -19.95 21.22
C ASP A 267 -13.17 -18.50 21.75
N ASP A 268 -12.42 -18.23 22.82
CA ASP A 268 -12.25 -16.89 23.37
C ASP A 268 -11.55 -15.95 22.38
N LEU A 269 -10.51 -16.43 21.69
CA LEU A 269 -9.81 -15.65 20.66
C LEU A 269 -10.72 -15.33 19.47
N VAL A 270 -11.56 -16.28 19.06
CA VAL A 270 -12.55 -16.06 17.99
C VAL A 270 -13.61 -15.03 18.42
N ALA A 271 -14.05 -15.08 19.68
CA ALA A 271 -15.00 -14.10 20.21
C ALA A 271 -14.41 -12.68 20.25
N ILE A 272 -13.16 -12.54 20.72
CA ILE A 272 -12.44 -11.25 20.74
C ILE A 272 -12.24 -10.72 19.32
N GLU A 273 -11.84 -11.58 18.38
CA GLU A 273 -11.68 -11.16 16.99
C GLU A 273 -12.99 -10.67 16.39
N LYS A 274 -14.09 -11.35 16.70
CA LYS A 274 -15.43 -10.96 16.24
C LYS A 274 -15.80 -9.57 16.75
N GLU A 275 -15.60 -9.30 18.04
CA GLU A 275 -15.85 -7.99 18.67
C GLU A 275 -14.99 -6.89 18.03
N LEU A 276 -13.70 -7.15 17.81
CA LEU A 276 -12.80 -6.23 17.13
C LEU A 276 -13.18 -5.97 15.67
N ALA A 277 -13.86 -6.91 15.02
CA ALA A 277 -14.29 -6.80 13.63
C ALA A 277 -15.63 -6.09 13.44
N GLU A 278 -16.47 -5.95 14.48
CA GLU A 278 -17.79 -5.32 14.39
C GLU A 278 -17.81 -3.95 13.70
N PRO A 279 -16.95 -2.97 14.04
CA PRO A 279 -16.99 -1.66 13.39
C PRO A 279 -16.67 -1.75 11.89
N SER A 280 -15.72 -2.59 11.52
CA SER A 280 -15.36 -2.82 10.11
C SER A 280 -16.47 -3.56 9.36
N ILE A 281 -17.12 -4.52 10.00
CA ILE A 281 -18.27 -5.24 9.42
C ILE A 281 -19.43 -4.27 9.17
N ALA A 282 -19.71 -3.36 10.10
CA ALA A 282 -20.74 -2.33 9.91
C ALA A 282 -20.45 -1.46 8.68
N LYS A 283 -19.18 -1.05 8.48
CA LYS A 283 -18.73 -0.34 7.28
C LYS A 283 -18.94 -1.15 5.99
N LEU A 284 -18.59 -2.44 6.00
CA LEU A 284 -18.80 -3.34 4.84
C LEU A 284 -20.27 -3.50 4.44
N GLN A 285 -21.20 -3.32 5.39
CA GLN A 285 -22.64 -3.40 5.16
C GLN A 285 -23.29 -2.05 4.85
N SER A 286 -22.50 -0.97 4.83
CA SER A 286 -23.01 0.36 4.53
C SER A 286 -23.51 0.47 3.10
N LYS A 287 -24.44 1.41 2.89
CA LYS A 287 -24.87 1.82 1.54
C LYS A 287 -23.91 2.83 0.92
N ASN A 288 -23.05 3.44 1.72
CA ASN A 288 -22.06 4.40 1.24
C ASN A 288 -20.83 3.64 0.73
N LEU A 289 -20.54 3.78 -0.57
CA LEU A 289 -19.38 3.14 -1.20
C LEU A 289 -18.05 3.51 -0.53
N GLY A 290 -17.91 4.75 -0.05
CA GLY A 290 -16.71 5.20 0.66
C GLY A 290 -16.49 4.42 1.96
N GLU A 291 -17.56 4.21 2.73
CA GLU A 291 -17.49 3.42 3.97
C GLU A 291 -17.20 1.95 3.68
N VAL A 292 -17.80 1.38 2.63
CA VAL A 292 -17.52 -0.01 2.21
C VAL A 292 -16.04 -0.18 1.85
N TRP A 293 -15.46 0.76 1.10
CA TRP A 293 -14.05 0.72 0.73
C TRP A 293 -13.12 0.88 1.94
N GLU A 294 -13.45 1.80 2.85
CA GLU A 294 -12.71 1.96 4.10
C GLU A 294 -12.76 0.66 4.93
N GLY A 295 -13.94 0.04 5.03
CA GLY A 295 -14.14 -1.25 5.68
C GLY A 295 -13.29 -2.36 5.06
N LEU A 296 -13.25 -2.45 3.72
CA LEU A 296 -12.42 -3.43 3.00
C LEU A 296 -10.92 -3.22 3.28
N ILE A 297 -10.46 -1.97 3.27
CA ILE A 297 -9.05 -1.62 3.57
C ILE A 297 -8.71 -1.97 5.02
N GLU A 298 -9.59 -1.64 5.98
CA GLU A 298 -9.40 -1.93 7.40
C GLU A 298 -9.36 -3.43 7.66
N VAL A 299 -10.28 -4.20 7.06
CA VAL A 299 -10.32 -5.66 7.16
C VAL A 299 -9.05 -6.29 6.57
N GLY A 300 -8.62 -5.86 5.39
CA GLY A 300 -7.42 -6.39 4.75
C GLY A 300 -6.14 -6.08 5.52
N SER A 301 -5.99 -4.84 5.99
CA SER A 301 -4.79 -4.38 6.71
C SER A 301 -4.64 -5.03 8.08
N ARG A 302 -5.74 -5.21 8.81
CA ARG A 302 -5.76 -5.85 10.14
C ARG A 302 -5.93 -7.37 10.09
N ARG A 303 -6.14 -7.93 8.90
CA ARG A 303 -6.38 -9.36 8.66
C ARG A 303 -7.54 -9.94 9.48
N LEU A 304 -8.67 -9.23 9.53
CA LEU A 304 -9.84 -9.62 10.33
C LEU A 304 -10.55 -10.84 9.69
N ILE A 305 -10.30 -12.04 10.20
CA ILE A 305 -10.82 -13.31 9.70
C ILE A 305 -12.34 -13.37 9.88
N ALA A 306 -12.87 -12.82 10.98
CA ALA A 306 -14.30 -12.75 11.26
C ALA A 306 -15.10 -12.00 10.16
N ALA A 307 -14.45 -11.13 9.38
CA ALA A 307 -15.10 -10.37 8.30
C ALA A 307 -15.23 -11.14 6.98
N ARG A 308 -14.63 -12.32 6.83
CA ARG A 308 -14.65 -13.12 5.58
C ARG A 308 -16.04 -13.29 4.95
N PRO A 309 -17.12 -13.64 5.69
CA PRO A 309 -18.45 -13.78 5.09
C PRO A 309 -18.96 -12.50 4.41
N TYR A 310 -18.65 -11.35 4.99
CA TYR A 310 -19.06 -10.04 4.48
C TYR A 310 -18.24 -9.63 3.24
N VAL A 311 -16.94 -9.87 3.26
CA VAL A 311 -16.07 -9.68 2.08
C VAL A 311 -16.53 -10.57 0.92
N ARG A 312 -16.93 -11.82 1.19
CA ARG A 312 -17.46 -12.73 0.16
C ARG A 312 -18.76 -12.24 -0.48
N ALA A 313 -19.62 -11.55 0.27
CA ALA A 313 -20.83 -10.96 -0.27
C ALA A 313 -20.50 -9.87 -1.32
N LEU A 314 -19.46 -9.07 -1.06
CA LEU A 314 -19.00 -7.98 -1.94
C LEU A 314 -18.31 -8.46 -3.23
N LEU A 315 -17.96 -9.75 -3.35
CA LEU A 315 -17.50 -10.34 -4.62
C LEU A 315 -18.58 -10.29 -5.72
N ARG A 316 -19.86 -10.04 -5.35
CA ARG A 316 -20.98 -9.91 -6.28
C ARG A 316 -21.52 -8.49 -6.36
N ASP A 317 -20.77 -7.50 -5.86
CA ASP A 317 -21.19 -6.11 -5.88
C ASP A 317 -21.35 -5.59 -7.33
N HIS A 318 -22.24 -4.62 -7.52
CA HIS A 318 -22.45 -4.00 -8.83
C HIS A 318 -21.25 -3.15 -9.25
N ASP A 319 -20.57 -2.51 -8.29
CA ASP A 319 -19.38 -1.69 -8.52
C ASP A 319 -18.15 -2.59 -8.74
N ASP A 320 -17.48 -2.37 -9.87
CA ASP A 320 -16.30 -3.12 -10.30
C ASP A 320 -15.11 -2.91 -9.36
N LYS A 321 -14.88 -1.68 -8.89
CA LYS A 321 -13.81 -1.37 -7.93
C LYS A 321 -14.01 -2.10 -6.61
N THR A 322 -15.26 -2.17 -6.12
CA THR A 322 -15.63 -2.91 -4.91
C THR A 322 -15.36 -4.39 -5.07
N ARG A 323 -15.76 -5.00 -6.21
CA ARG A 323 -15.44 -6.41 -6.50
C ARG A 323 -13.93 -6.68 -6.56
N ALA A 324 -13.16 -5.82 -7.24
CA ALA A 324 -11.72 -5.96 -7.34
C ALA A 324 -11.03 -5.87 -5.96
N LEU A 325 -11.46 -4.91 -5.13
CA LEU A 325 -10.95 -4.75 -3.78
C LEU A 325 -11.34 -5.93 -2.87
N ALA A 326 -12.57 -6.44 -2.99
CA ALA A 326 -13.01 -7.64 -2.28
C ALA A 326 -12.15 -8.86 -2.67
N CYS A 327 -11.83 -9.08 -3.95
CA CYS A 327 -10.90 -10.13 -4.37
C CYS A 327 -9.54 -9.98 -3.69
N ARG A 328 -8.97 -8.76 -3.71
CA ARG A 328 -7.68 -8.48 -3.08
C ARG A 328 -7.68 -8.81 -1.59
N VAL A 329 -8.72 -8.38 -0.86
CA VAL A 329 -8.87 -8.62 0.59
C VAL A 329 -9.06 -10.11 0.87
N SER A 330 -9.91 -10.83 0.12
CA SER A 330 -10.05 -12.28 0.26
C SER A 330 -8.71 -13.02 0.11
N GLY A 331 -7.88 -12.60 -0.86
CA GLY A 331 -6.53 -13.14 -1.01
C GLY A 331 -5.60 -12.84 0.17
N MET A 332 -5.68 -11.65 0.76
CA MET A 332 -4.90 -11.29 1.96
C MET A 332 -5.34 -12.06 3.21
N LEU A 333 -6.64 -12.32 3.34
CA LEU A 333 -7.20 -13.10 4.43
C LEU A 333 -7.01 -14.61 4.25
N ASN A 334 -6.48 -15.06 3.10
CA ASN A 334 -6.40 -16.47 2.73
C ASN A 334 -7.76 -17.19 2.88
N ASP A 335 -8.84 -16.56 2.40
CA ASP A 335 -10.20 -17.08 2.52
C ASP A 335 -10.48 -18.18 1.49
N LYS A 336 -10.12 -19.43 1.84
CA LYS A 336 -10.31 -20.59 0.96
C LYS A 336 -11.77 -20.82 0.57
N GLU A 337 -12.74 -20.37 1.37
CA GLU A 337 -14.16 -20.50 1.01
C GLU A 337 -14.57 -19.56 -0.14
N ALA A 338 -13.78 -18.52 -0.41
CA ALA A 338 -13.99 -17.60 -1.53
C ALA A 338 -13.46 -18.14 -2.87
N LEU A 339 -12.60 -19.18 -2.86
CA LEU A 339 -11.93 -19.71 -4.05
C LEU A 339 -12.89 -20.05 -5.21
N PRO A 340 -14.03 -20.75 -5.01
CA PRO A 340 -14.94 -21.07 -6.12
C PRO A 340 -15.61 -19.83 -6.73
N ALA A 341 -15.82 -18.76 -5.95
CA ALA A 341 -16.34 -17.50 -6.46
C ALA A 341 -15.27 -16.76 -7.26
N ILE A 342 -14.07 -16.63 -6.68
CA ILE A 342 -12.93 -15.94 -7.31
C ILE A 342 -12.51 -16.62 -8.61
N SER A 343 -12.44 -17.96 -8.67
CA SER A 343 -12.12 -18.69 -9.90
C SER A 343 -13.11 -18.41 -11.03
N ARG A 344 -14.41 -18.27 -10.72
CA ARG A 344 -15.41 -17.87 -11.72
C ARG A 344 -15.21 -16.43 -12.20
N MET A 345 -14.81 -15.52 -11.32
CA MET A 345 -14.54 -14.12 -11.67
C MET A 345 -13.34 -13.98 -12.59
N VAL A 346 -12.28 -14.79 -12.42
CA VAL A 346 -11.10 -14.79 -13.31
C VAL A 346 -11.49 -15.00 -14.78
N GLU A 347 -12.49 -15.83 -15.04
CA GLU A 347 -12.94 -16.20 -16.39
C GLU A 347 -14.09 -15.31 -16.89
N ASN A 348 -15.01 -14.91 -16.01
CA ASN A 348 -16.32 -14.41 -16.41
C ASN A 348 -16.65 -12.99 -15.92
N ASP A 349 -15.83 -12.36 -15.07
CA ASP A 349 -16.14 -10.97 -14.65
C ASP A 349 -16.03 -10.04 -15.87
N PRO A 350 -16.98 -9.11 -16.09
CA PRO A 350 -16.93 -8.20 -17.23
C PRO A 350 -15.73 -7.25 -17.19
N ASP A 351 -15.29 -6.82 -16.00
CA ASP A 351 -14.19 -5.87 -15.86
C ASP A 351 -12.82 -6.57 -15.83
N GLU A 352 -11.86 -6.06 -16.60
CA GLU A 352 -10.50 -6.63 -16.69
C GLU A 352 -9.73 -6.45 -15.38
N SER A 353 -9.90 -5.32 -14.68
CA SER A 353 -9.21 -5.04 -13.42
C SER A 353 -9.64 -6.05 -12.35
N VAL A 354 -10.93 -6.38 -12.30
CA VAL A 354 -11.47 -7.43 -11.43
C VAL A 354 -10.88 -8.80 -11.78
N ARG A 355 -10.80 -9.17 -13.07
CA ARG A 355 -10.18 -10.44 -13.50
C ARG A 355 -8.71 -10.55 -13.05
N ILE A 356 -7.95 -9.46 -13.15
CA ILE A 356 -6.55 -9.40 -12.72
C ILE A 356 -6.43 -9.60 -11.21
N GLU A 357 -7.20 -8.87 -10.39
CA GLU A 357 -7.16 -9.00 -8.93
C GLU A 357 -7.68 -10.36 -8.46
N ALA A 358 -8.69 -10.93 -9.11
CA ALA A 358 -9.18 -12.28 -8.86
C ALA A 358 -8.08 -13.32 -9.09
N ARG A 359 -7.28 -13.19 -10.16
CA ARG A 359 -6.16 -14.10 -10.46
C ARG A 359 -5.11 -14.02 -9.37
N LYS A 360 -4.65 -12.81 -9.00
CA LYS A 360 -3.70 -12.60 -7.90
C LYS A 360 -4.21 -13.19 -6.58
N ALA A 361 -5.48 -12.99 -6.27
CA ALA A 361 -6.08 -13.51 -5.05
C ALA A 361 -6.13 -15.03 -5.04
N ARG A 362 -6.55 -15.65 -6.15
CA ARG A 362 -6.55 -17.10 -6.34
C ARG A 362 -5.15 -17.69 -6.14
N ASP A 363 -4.15 -17.11 -6.81
CA ASP A 363 -2.78 -17.59 -6.76
C ASP A 363 -2.21 -17.48 -5.32
N ARG A 364 -2.55 -16.41 -4.56
CA ARG A 364 -2.18 -16.31 -3.12
C ARG A 364 -2.78 -17.42 -2.26
N MET A 365 -4.01 -17.83 -2.55
CA MET A 365 -4.73 -18.82 -1.75
C MET A 365 -4.41 -20.26 -2.16
N SER A 366 -4.08 -20.52 -3.43
CA SER A 366 -3.58 -21.81 -3.91
C SER A 366 -2.15 -22.09 -3.46
N GLY A 367 -1.44 -21.06 -2.98
CA GLY A 367 -0.03 -21.13 -2.67
C GLY A 367 0.85 -20.98 -3.92
N GLU A 368 0.28 -20.75 -5.10
CA GLU A 368 1.04 -20.52 -6.34
C GLU A 368 1.70 -19.13 -6.36
N ALA A 369 1.08 -18.11 -5.75
CA ALA A 369 1.73 -16.80 -5.56
C ALA A 369 2.77 -16.84 -4.44
N THR A 370 2.76 -17.88 -3.62
CA THR A 370 3.85 -18.26 -2.72
C THR A 370 4.60 -19.47 -3.25
N ARG A 371 4.67 -19.70 -4.58
CA ARG A 371 5.95 -20.21 -5.09
C ARG A 371 6.95 -19.17 -4.66
N GLU A 372 7.55 -19.40 -3.49
CA GLU A 372 8.66 -18.60 -3.04
C GLU A 372 9.69 -18.64 -4.18
N LEU A 373 10.59 -17.67 -4.27
CA LEU A 373 11.70 -17.75 -5.23
C LEU A 373 12.40 -19.14 -5.21
N ARG A 374 12.29 -19.85 -4.08
CA ARG A 374 12.71 -21.25 -3.87
C ARG A 374 12.01 -22.31 -4.71
N ASP A 375 10.76 -22.11 -5.10
CA ASP A 375 9.95 -23.11 -5.81
C ASP A 375 9.93 -22.90 -7.33
N LEU A 376 10.54 -21.79 -7.79
CA LEU A 376 10.80 -21.54 -9.19
C LEU A 376 11.92 -22.46 -9.67
N THR A 377 11.73 -23.06 -10.83
CA THR A 377 12.84 -23.71 -11.53
C THR A 377 13.89 -22.67 -11.92
N ASP A 378 15.16 -23.08 -12.02
CA ASP A 378 16.25 -22.19 -12.44
C ASP A 378 15.93 -21.45 -13.75
N LYS A 379 15.19 -22.10 -14.66
CA LYS A 379 14.75 -21.51 -15.93
C LYS A 379 13.75 -20.37 -15.72
N GLU A 380 12.72 -20.57 -14.89
CA GLU A 380 11.71 -19.55 -14.58
C GLU A 380 12.34 -18.35 -13.87
N LEU A 381 13.28 -18.59 -12.95
CA LEU A 381 14.04 -17.55 -12.27
C LEU A 381 14.88 -16.72 -13.26
N GLN A 382 15.54 -17.39 -14.22
CA GLN A 382 16.34 -16.73 -15.23
C GLN A 382 15.51 -15.89 -16.20
N GLU A 383 14.32 -16.36 -16.59
CA GLU A 383 13.36 -15.59 -17.40
C GLU A 383 12.92 -14.32 -16.66
N MET A 384 12.56 -14.44 -15.37
CA MET A 384 12.18 -13.31 -14.53
C MET A 384 13.32 -12.28 -14.38
N LEU A 385 14.56 -12.74 -14.19
CA LEU A 385 15.74 -11.86 -14.14
C LEU A 385 15.96 -11.11 -15.46
N ASN A 386 15.77 -11.78 -16.60
CA ASN A 386 15.91 -11.15 -17.92
C ASN A 386 14.82 -10.09 -18.16
N ASP A 387 13.60 -10.32 -17.69
CA ASP A 387 12.52 -9.32 -17.78
C ASP A 387 12.81 -8.09 -16.94
N ILE A 388 13.30 -8.26 -15.72
CA ILE A 388 13.72 -7.15 -14.86
C ILE A 388 14.84 -6.34 -15.52
N ARG A 389 15.85 -7.00 -16.12
CA ARG A 389 16.94 -6.32 -16.85
C ARG A 389 16.41 -5.50 -18.03
N ARG A 390 15.53 -6.09 -18.85
CA ARG A 390 14.92 -5.39 -19.99
C ARG A 390 14.13 -4.16 -19.57
N GLU A 391 13.40 -4.22 -18.45
CA GLU A 391 12.66 -3.06 -17.95
C GLU A 391 13.59 -1.96 -17.40
N LEU A 392 14.70 -2.34 -16.74
CA LEU A 392 15.70 -1.37 -16.27
C LEU A 392 16.40 -0.65 -17.44
N GLU A 393 16.71 -1.35 -18.52
CA GLU A 393 17.26 -0.75 -19.75
C GLU A 393 16.29 0.25 -20.37
N ARG A 394 15.02 -0.14 -20.55
CA ARG A 394 13.96 0.78 -21.04
C ARG A 394 13.80 2.03 -20.17
N ARG A 395 14.07 1.94 -18.86
CA ARG A 395 14.02 3.11 -17.95
C ARG A 395 15.22 4.01 -18.11
N ARG A 396 16.42 3.46 -18.35
CA ARG A 396 17.62 4.26 -18.65
C ARG A 396 17.45 5.02 -19.96
N GLU A 397 17.01 4.35 -21.01
CA GLU A 397 16.75 4.97 -22.33
C GLU A 397 15.67 6.05 -22.31
N ARG A 398 14.77 6.06 -21.31
CA ARG A 398 13.76 7.11 -21.13
C ARG A 398 14.28 8.32 -20.36
N ASN A 399 15.38 8.17 -19.63
CA ASN A 399 15.94 9.20 -18.75
C ASN A 399 17.18 9.88 -19.36
N ASP A 400 17.79 9.26 -20.37
CA ASP A 400 18.77 9.87 -21.28
C ASP A 400 18.06 10.60 -22.42
#